data_AF-A0A6M4WVF0-F1
#
_entry.id   AF-A0A6M4WVF0-F1
#
_cell.length_a   1.000
_cell.length_b   1.000
_cell.length_c   1.000
_cell.angle_alpha   90.00
_cell.angle_beta   90.00
_cell.angle_gamma   90.00
#
_symmetry.space_group_name_H-M   'P 1'
#
loop_
_entity.id
_entity.type
_entity.pdbx_description
1 polymer ?
#
loop_
_entity_poly.entity_id
_entity_poly.type
_entity_poly.pdbx_seq_one_letter_code
_entity_poly.pdbx_strand_id
1 'polypeptide(L)'
;MASRASSDVPVSEASARIPKLPGLGTGWYERGARYWAYRVRTAVLVLLVLAFYCYIALRLYLGVPRSDLPPTVRTAWDWTQVAASGVAVVGGWVKQRRDHRGKLLDPPTPQQMWQAKRGASGRAPGLARAGILPLLIAAPVLPAIAAWGVGWFVAMLTVREYPSEVGARRWVQEKSPRT
;
A
#
# COMPACT_ATOMS: atom_id res chain seq x y z
N MET A 1 13.03 -4.54 -65.90
CA MET A 1 12.23 -3.34 -65.53
C MET A 1 11.04 -3.84 -64.71
N ALA A 2 11.12 -3.76 -63.38
CA ALA A 2 10.44 -2.75 -62.54
C ALA A 2 8.90 -2.86 -62.67
N SER A 3 8.08 -3.14 -61.65
CA SER A 3 8.16 -2.74 -60.24
C SER A 3 7.28 -3.61 -59.32
N ARG A 4 7.74 -3.70 -58.07
CA ARG A 4 7.02 -4.10 -56.85
C ARG A 4 5.67 -3.38 -56.70
N ALA A 5 4.69 -4.09 -56.12
CA ALA A 5 3.88 -3.54 -55.03
C ALA A 5 3.36 -4.72 -54.19
N SER A 6 4.22 -5.15 -53.26
CA SER A 6 3.81 -5.87 -52.06
C SER A 6 2.75 -5.02 -51.38
N SER A 7 1.54 -5.54 -51.25
CA SER A 7 0.52 -4.99 -50.36
C SER A 7 0.89 -5.28 -48.90
N ASP A 8 2.12 -4.95 -48.52
CA ASP A 8 2.42 -4.66 -47.13
C ASP A 8 1.77 -3.31 -46.87
N VAL A 9 0.57 -3.35 -46.32
CA VAL A 9 0.09 -2.23 -45.51
C VAL A 9 1.07 -2.16 -44.35
N PRO A 10 2.01 -1.19 -44.29
CA PRO A 10 2.63 -0.92 -43.02
C PRO A 10 1.46 -0.51 -42.13
N VAL A 11 1.20 -1.28 -41.08
CA VAL A 11 0.42 -0.83 -39.95
C VAL A 11 1.18 0.38 -39.42
N SER A 12 0.87 1.54 -40.00
CA SER A 12 1.28 2.83 -39.51
C SER A 12 0.84 2.85 -38.05
N GLU A 13 1.80 3.15 -37.19
CA GLU A 13 1.53 3.60 -35.83
C GLU A 13 0.91 2.55 -34.90
N ALA A 14 1.73 1.56 -34.52
CA ALA A 14 1.65 0.98 -33.19
C ALA A 14 1.99 2.07 -32.15
N SER A 15 1.11 3.08 -32.02
CA SER A 15 1.10 4.03 -30.92
C SER A 15 1.13 3.21 -29.64
N ALA A 16 2.21 3.33 -28.87
CA ALA A 16 2.56 2.41 -27.79
C ALA A 16 1.34 2.16 -26.89
N ARG A 17 0.71 0.98 -27.03
CA ARG A 17 -0.55 0.66 -26.38
C ARG A 17 -0.38 0.77 -24.87
N ILE A 18 -1.02 1.79 -24.27
CA ILE A 18 -0.90 2.10 -22.84
C ILE A 18 -1.28 0.86 -22.01
N PRO A 19 -0.39 0.34 -21.15
CA PRO A 19 -0.66 -0.88 -20.41
C PRO A 19 -1.76 -0.66 -19.36
N LYS A 20 -2.70 -1.60 -19.29
CA LYS A 20 -3.73 -1.63 -18.24
C LYS A 20 -3.12 -2.11 -16.92
N LEU A 21 -3.23 -1.29 -15.88
CA LEU A 21 -2.83 -1.67 -14.53
C LEU A 21 -4.02 -2.27 -13.76
N PRO A 22 -3.81 -3.29 -12.91
CA PRO A 22 -4.86 -3.88 -12.10
C PRO A 22 -5.52 -2.82 -11.19
N GLY A 23 -6.85 -2.74 -11.24
CA GLY A 23 -7.66 -1.80 -10.44
C GLY A 23 -7.76 -0.38 -11.03
N LEU A 24 -6.73 0.08 -11.74
CA LEU A 24 -6.64 1.44 -12.32
C LEU A 24 -6.97 1.51 -13.82
N GLY A 25 -6.89 0.39 -14.55
CA GLY A 25 -7.11 0.37 -16.01
C GLY A 25 -6.04 1.17 -16.76
N THR A 26 -6.42 1.97 -17.75
CA THR A 26 -5.54 2.93 -18.45
C THR A 26 -5.56 4.34 -17.84
N GLY A 27 -6.50 4.62 -16.94
CA GLY A 27 -6.74 5.97 -16.39
C GLY A 27 -5.62 6.54 -15.52
N TRP A 28 -4.58 5.73 -15.22
CA TRP A 28 -3.36 6.19 -14.56
C TRP A 28 -2.51 7.10 -15.45
N TYR A 29 -2.60 6.96 -16.78
CA TYR A 29 -1.80 7.73 -17.73
C TYR A 29 -2.25 9.20 -17.77
N GLU A 30 -3.56 9.43 -17.84
CA GLU A 30 -4.17 10.77 -17.90
C GLU A 30 -4.42 11.40 -16.52
N ARG A 31 -4.33 10.62 -15.43
CA ARG A 31 -4.67 11.05 -14.05
C ARG A 31 -6.03 11.75 -13.93
N GLY A 32 -7.03 11.32 -14.70
CA GLY A 32 -8.35 11.92 -14.73
C GLY A 32 -9.19 11.68 -13.46
N ALA A 33 -10.43 12.17 -13.44
CA ALA A 33 -11.30 12.12 -12.26
C ALA A 33 -11.49 10.70 -11.67
N ARG A 34 -11.61 9.66 -12.52
CA ARG A 34 -11.75 8.26 -12.07
C ARG A 34 -10.54 7.74 -11.29
N TYR A 35 -9.34 8.19 -11.67
CA TYR A 35 -8.11 7.85 -10.98
C TYR A 35 -8.07 8.47 -9.58
N TRP A 36 -8.41 9.75 -9.46
CA TRP A 36 -8.50 10.43 -8.16
C TRP A 36 -9.60 9.87 -7.29
N ALA A 37 -10.77 9.57 -7.85
CA ALA A 37 -11.87 8.91 -7.13
C ALA A 37 -11.44 7.55 -6.57
N TYR A 38 -10.69 6.74 -7.34
CA TYR A 38 -10.16 5.47 -6.86
C TYR A 38 -9.16 5.66 -5.71
N ARG A 39 -8.24 6.64 -5.83
CA ARG A 39 -7.27 6.97 -4.77
C ARG A 39 -7.97 7.43 -3.49
N VAL A 40 -8.92 8.37 -3.59
CA VAL A 40 -9.70 8.87 -2.44
C VAL A 40 -10.49 7.74 -1.80
N ARG A 41 -11.21 6.93 -2.59
CA ARG A 41 -11.97 5.78 -2.06
C ARG A 41 -11.08 4.79 -1.31
N THR A 42 -9.91 4.48 -1.87
CA THR A 42 -8.93 3.58 -1.22
C THR A 42 -8.40 4.21 0.06
N ALA A 43 -8.08 5.51 0.06
CA ALA A 43 -7.64 6.23 1.23
C ALA A 43 -8.70 6.20 2.34
N VAL A 44 -9.95 6.54 2.02
CA VAL A 44 -11.08 6.50 2.96
C VAL A 44 -11.26 5.11 3.54
N LEU A 45 -11.28 4.07 2.70
CA LEU A 45 -11.44 2.69 3.18
C LEU A 45 -10.30 2.27 4.11
N VAL A 46 -9.05 2.57 3.76
CA VAL A 46 -7.89 2.28 4.60
C VAL A 46 -7.97 3.04 5.92
N LEU A 47 -8.33 4.33 5.91
CA LEU A 47 -8.49 5.13 7.12
C LEU A 47 -9.61 4.59 8.01
N LEU A 48 -10.73 4.14 7.45
CA LEU A 48 -11.82 3.54 8.21
C LEU A 48 -11.39 2.23 8.89
N VAL A 49 -10.73 1.33 8.15
CA VAL A 49 -10.22 0.07 8.71
C VAL A 49 -9.18 0.35 9.80
N LEU A 50 -8.29 1.33 9.58
CA LEU A 50 -7.26 1.72 10.53
C LEU A 50 -7.87 2.34 11.79
N ALA A 51 -8.85 3.23 11.65
CA ALA A 51 -9.58 3.83 12.76
C ALA A 51 -10.29 2.75 13.59
N PHE A 52 -10.95 1.79 12.94
CA PHE A 52 -11.56 0.65 13.61
C PHE A 52 -10.52 -0.20 14.35
N TYR A 53 -9.37 -0.49 13.73
CA TYR A 53 -8.28 -1.23 14.37
C TYR A 53 -7.71 -0.51 15.59
N CYS A 54 -7.46 0.81 15.49
CA CYS A 54 -7.02 1.65 16.60
C CYS A 54 -8.05 1.67 17.74
N TYR A 55 -9.34 1.75 17.40
CA TYR A 55 -10.43 1.68 18.38
C TYR A 55 -10.40 0.35 19.15
N ILE A 56 -10.32 -0.79 18.45
CA ILE A 56 -10.24 -2.11 19.09
C ILE A 56 -8.99 -2.22 19.97
N ALA A 57 -7.82 -1.80 19.48
CA ALA A 57 -6.56 -1.81 20.23
C ALA A 57 -6.66 -0.98 21.51
N LEU A 58 -7.26 0.21 21.43
CA LEU A 58 -7.45 1.09 22.59
C LEU A 58 -8.46 0.50 23.59
N ARG A 59 -9.58 -0.07 23.11
CA ARG A 59 -10.58 -0.72 23.96
C ARG A 59 -10.00 -1.92 24.71
N LEU A 60 -9.15 -2.72 24.06
CA LEU A 60 -8.45 -3.83 24.70
C LEU A 60 -7.42 -3.34 25.72
N TYR A 61 -6.68 -2.29 25.40
CA TYR A 61 -5.70 -1.68 26.31
C TYR A 61 -6.33 -1.06 27.56
N LEU A 62 -7.48 -0.37 27.40
CA LEU A 62 -8.23 0.23 28.50
C LEU A 62 -9.02 -0.79 29.33
N GLY A 63 -9.06 -2.06 28.90
CA GLY A 63 -9.76 -3.14 29.58
C GLY A 63 -9.06 -3.64 30.85
N VAL A 64 -9.47 -4.84 31.26
CA VAL A 64 -9.19 -5.47 32.58
C VAL A 64 -7.72 -5.40 33.06
N PRO A 65 -6.68 -5.59 32.23
CA PRO A 65 -5.29 -5.53 32.72
C PRO A 65 -4.84 -4.18 33.27
N ARG A 66 -5.51 -3.08 32.86
CA ARG A 66 -5.18 -1.71 33.26
C ARG A 66 -5.86 -1.29 34.56
N SER A 67 -7.10 -1.77 34.79
CA SER A 67 -7.89 -1.40 35.96
C SER A 67 -7.31 -1.94 37.27
N ASP A 68 -6.53 -3.02 37.19
CA ASP A 68 -5.99 -3.73 38.34
C ASP A 68 -4.61 -3.18 38.79
N LEU A 69 -4.04 -2.22 38.05
CA LEU A 69 -2.73 -1.62 38.34
C LEU A 69 -2.83 -0.46 39.35
N PRO A 70 -1.89 -0.36 40.31
CA PRO A 70 -1.76 0.82 41.18
C PRO A 70 -1.61 2.12 40.38
N PRO A 71 -2.13 3.26 40.87
CA PRO A 71 -2.15 4.53 40.12
C PRO A 71 -0.77 4.98 39.58
N THR A 72 0.28 4.80 40.38
CA THR A 72 1.66 5.18 40.02
C THR A 72 2.21 4.31 38.90
N VAL A 73 2.01 2.99 38.98
CA VAL A 73 2.45 2.02 37.97
C VAL A 73 1.71 2.24 36.66
N ARG A 74 0.39 2.49 36.74
CA ARG A 74 -0.44 2.83 35.58
C ARG A 74 0.08 4.08 34.86
N THR A 75 0.43 5.14 35.61
CA THR A 75 0.94 6.37 35.00
C THR A 75 2.27 6.14 34.29
N ALA A 76 3.20 5.41 34.90
CA ALA A 76 4.48 5.06 34.26
C ALA A 76 4.27 4.19 33.01
N TRP A 77 3.33 3.25 33.07
CA TRP A 77 2.95 2.39 31.96
C TRP A 77 2.35 3.19 30.79
N ASP A 78 1.51 4.19 31.07
CA ASP A 78 0.92 5.07 30.07
C ASP A 78 1.97 5.85 29.30
N TRP A 79 2.89 6.49 30.04
CA TRP A 79 3.99 7.23 29.42
C TRP A 79 4.87 6.33 28.57
N THR A 80 5.12 5.10 29.02
CA THR A 80 5.86 4.11 28.24
C THR A 80 5.13 3.77 26.93
N GLN A 81 3.81 3.60 26.98
CA GLN A 81 2.98 3.33 25.81
C GLN A 81 2.89 4.51 24.84
N VAL A 82 2.80 5.74 25.36
CA VAL A 82 2.82 6.96 24.56
C VAL A 82 4.16 7.08 23.82
N ALA A 83 5.28 6.91 24.54
CA ALA A 83 6.61 6.93 23.94
C ALA A 83 6.80 5.83 22.90
N ALA A 84 6.42 4.59 23.23
CA ALA A 84 6.51 3.45 22.32
C ALA A 84 5.66 3.65 21.06
N SER A 85 4.43 4.17 21.21
CA SER A 85 3.55 4.48 20.09
C SER A 85 4.12 5.59 19.20
N GLY A 86 4.71 6.63 19.80
CA GLY A 86 5.38 7.70 19.05
C GLY A 86 6.53 7.16 18.19
N VAL A 87 7.42 6.36 18.78
CA VAL A 87 8.51 5.70 18.05
C VAL A 87 7.96 4.78 16.96
N ALA A 88 6.89 4.04 17.25
CA ALA A 88 6.26 3.13 16.33
C ALA A 88 5.67 3.85 15.09
N VAL A 89 4.97 4.99 15.26
CA VAL A 89 4.49 5.81 14.14
C VAL A 89 5.65 6.21 13.24
N VAL A 90 6.72 6.75 13.82
CA VAL A 90 7.90 7.19 13.05
C VAL A 90 8.56 6.00 12.34
N GLY A 91 8.68 4.85 13.01
CA GLY A 91 9.22 3.63 12.43
C GLY A 91 8.40 3.12 11.24
N GLY A 92 7.07 3.12 11.34
CA GLY A 92 6.16 2.75 10.27
C GLY A 92 6.28 3.68 9.07
N TRP A 93 6.32 4.99 9.33
CA TRP A 93 6.52 6.01 8.31
C TRP A 93 7.86 5.82 7.57
N VAL A 94 8.97 5.75 8.31
CA VAL A 94 10.31 5.63 7.74
C VAL A 94 10.44 4.35 6.93
N LYS A 95 9.95 3.22 7.45
CA LYS A 95 10.03 1.95 6.73
C LYS A 95 9.22 2.00 5.44
N GLN A 96 8.00 2.54 5.47
CA GLN A 96 7.20 2.69 4.25
C GLN A 96 7.87 3.60 3.23
N ARG A 97 8.47 4.72 3.65
CA ARG A 97 9.19 5.63 2.75
C ARG A 97 10.43 4.98 2.14
N ARG A 98 11.18 4.19 2.92
CA ARG A 98 12.34 3.43 2.45
C ARG A 98 11.92 2.36 1.43
N ASP A 99 10.91 1.55 1.77
CA ASP A 99 10.42 0.49 0.89
C ASP A 99 9.81 1.08 -0.39
N HIS A 100 9.12 2.22 -0.28
CA HIS A 100 8.62 2.97 -1.43
C HIS A 100 9.75 3.49 -2.31
N ARG A 101 10.80 4.11 -1.73
CA ARG A 101 11.97 4.58 -2.46
C ARG A 101 12.70 3.43 -3.15
N GLY A 102 12.87 2.29 -2.49
CA GLY A 102 13.45 1.09 -3.08
C GLY A 102 12.67 0.62 -4.31
N LYS A 103 11.34 0.56 -4.22
CA LYS A 103 10.46 0.21 -5.34
C LYS A 103 10.46 1.25 -6.47
N LEU A 104 10.86 2.49 -6.23
CA LEU A 104 11.01 3.50 -7.29
C LEU A 104 12.34 3.37 -8.05
N LEU A 105 13.37 2.84 -7.40
CA LEU A 105 14.65 2.57 -8.04
C LEU A 105 14.49 1.43 -9.06
N ASP A 106 13.86 0.33 -8.64
CA ASP A 106 13.51 -0.81 -9.49
C ASP A 106 11.99 -1.02 -9.55
N PRO A 107 11.29 -0.29 -10.45
CA PRO A 107 9.84 -0.31 -10.52
C PRO A 107 9.33 -1.58 -11.21
N PRO A 108 8.26 -2.21 -10.70
CA PRO A 108 7.75 -3.46 -11.25
C PRO A 108 7.17 -3.25 -12.66
N THR A 109 7.41 -4.20 -13.54
CA THR A 109 6.80 -4.21 -14.87
C THR A 109 5.30 -4.51 -14.80
N PRO A 110 4.48 -4.09 -15.77
CA PRO A 110 3.04 -4.40 -15.79
C PRO A 110 2.74 -5.91 -15.67
N GLN A 111 3.59 -6.77 -16.24
CA GLN A 111 3.42 -8.23 -16.18
C GLN A 111 3.68 -8.79 -14.77
N GLN A 112 4.73 -8.31 -14.09
CA GLN A 112 5.01 -8.67 -12.69
C GLN A 112 3.86 -8.25 -11.76
N MET A 113 3.20 -7.12 -12.03
CA MET A 113 2.03 -6.69 -11.25
C MET A 113 0.84 -7.62 -11.42
N TRP A 114 0.55 -8.09 -12.64
CA TRP A 114 -0.52 -9.06 -12.89
C TRP A 114 -0.21 -10.44 -12.30
N GLN A 115 1.07 -10.84 -12.25
CA GLN A 115 1.51 -12.05 -11.55
C GLN A 115 1.33 -11.91 -10.04
N ALA A 116 1.75 -10.78 -9.45
CA ALA A 116 1.58 -10.50 -8.03
C ALA A 116 0.11 -10.50 -7.60
N LYS A 117 -0.80 -9.90 -8.40
CA LYS A 117 -2.24 -9.91 -8.10
C LYS A 117 -2.86 -11.31 -8.16
N ARG A 118 -2.46 -12.13 -9.13
CA ARG A 118 -2.90 -13.52 -9.25
C ARG A 118 -2.38 -14.37 -8.08
N GLY A 119 -1.12 -14.18 -7.69
CA GLY A 119 -0.52 -14.83 -6.53
C GLY A 119 -1.18 -14.43 -5.20
N ALA A 120 -1.56 -13.16 -5.04
CA ALA A 120 -2.26 -12.67 -3.85
C ALA A 120 -3.68 -13.24 -3.70
N SER A 121 -4.39 -13.46 -4.82
CA SER A 121 -5.73 -14.07 -4.80
C SER A 121 -5.71 -15.54 -4.37
N GLY A 122 -4.60 -16.26 -4.59
CA GLY A 122 -4.44 -17.65 -4.17
C GLY A 122 -3.95 -17.85 -2.73
N ARG A 123 -3.46 -16.79 -2.07
CA ARG A 123 -2.74 -16.89 -0.79
C ARG A 123 -3.50 -16.37 0.43
N ALA A 124 -4.83 -16.25 0.33
CA ALA A 124 -5.67 -15.66 1.36
C ALA A 124 -6.45 -16.60 2.32
N PRO A 125 -6.04 -17.87 2.63
CA PRO A 125 -6.68 -18.61 3.72
C PRO A 125 -5.86 -18.67 5.03
N GLY A 126 -4.62 -18.17 5.07
CA GLY A 126 -3.71 -18.42 6.20
C GLY A 126 -3.89 -17.53 7.43
N LEU A 127 -4.22 -16.24 7.24
CA LEU A 127 -4.24 -15.27 8.35
C LEU A 127 -5.53 -15.31 9.18
N ALA A 128 -6.60 -15.88 8.63
CA ALA A 128 -7.90 -16.00 9.31
C ALA A 128 -7.94 -17.09 10.40
N ARG A 129 -6.87 -17.89 10.55
CA ARG A 129 -6.80 -19.01 11.52
C ARG A 129 -6.06 -18.70 12.82
N ALA A 130 -5.39 -17.55 12.94
CA ALA A 130 -4.81 -17.14 14.22
C ALA A 130 -5.91 -16.49 15.07
N GLY A 131 -6.45 -17.24 16.03
CA GLY A 131 -7.59 -16.83 16.85
C GLY A 131 -7.34 -15.62 17.77
N ILE A 132 -8.31 -15.34 18.64
CA ILE A 132 -8.33 -14.20 19.58
C ILE A 132 -7.23 -14.29 20.67
N LEU A 133 -6.68 -15.48 20.93
CA LEU A 133 -5.81 -15.73 22.08
C LEU A 133 -4.43 -15.02 22.03
N PRO A 134 -3.68 -14.99 20.91
CA PRO A 134 -2.48 -14.16 20.78
C PRO A 134 -2.78 -12.66 20.86
N LEU A 135 -3.97 -12.22 20.41
CA LEU A 135 -4.40 -10.82 20.48
C LEU A 135 -4.59 -10.36 21.94
N LEU A 136 -5.10 -11.25 22.80
CA LEU A 136 -5.28 -10.99 24.23
C LEU A 136 -3.94 -10.97 24.97
N ILE A 137 -3.01 -11.87 24.65
CA ILE A 137 -1.65 -11.88 25.22
C ILE A 137 -0.86 -10.64 24.78
N ALA A 138 -1.05 -10.19 23.55
CA ALA A 138 -0.41 -9.02 22.99
C ALA A 138 -1.11 -7.69 23.34
N ALA A 139 -2.23 -7.71 24.08
CA ALA A 139 -3.00 -6.51 24.45
C ALA A 139 -2.15 -5.33 24.97
N PRO A 140 -1.08 -5.54 25.76
CA PRO A 140 -0.20 -4.47 26.20
C PRO A 140 0.57 -3.80 25.05
N VAL A 141 0.83 -4.49 23.95
CA VAL A 141 1.67 -4.02 22.82
C VAL A 141 0.83 -3.56 21.61
N LEU A 142 -0.48 -3.85 21.62
CA LEU A 142 -1.39 -3.49 20.53
C LEU A 142 -1.41 -2.00 20.19
N PRO A 143 -1.35 -1.05 21.14
CA PRO A 143 -1.31 0.38 20.81
C PRO A 143 -0.09 0.73 19.94
N ALA A 144 1.09 0.22 20.28
CA ALA A 144 2.31 0.44 19.52
C ALA A 144 2.25 -0.20 18.13
N ILE A 145 1.69 -1.41 18.00
CA ILE A 145 1.51 -2.07 16.69
C ILE A 145 0.53 -1.27 15.82
N ALA A 146 -0.59 -0.81 16.39
CA ALA A 146 -1.55 0.04 15.70
C ALA A 146 -0.90 1.35 15.26
N ALA A 147 -0.14 2.00 16.14
CA ALA A 147 0.59 3.23 15.86
C ALA A 147 1.60 3.05 14.71
N TRP A 148 2.34 1.92 14.68
CA TRP A 148 3.20 1.57 13.56
C TRP A 148 2.43 1.46 12.24
N GLY A 149 1.30 0.76 12.25
CA GLY A 149 0.40 0.65 11.11
C GLY A 149 -0.10 2.02 10.63
N VAL A 150 -0.47 2.92 11.56
CA VAL A 150 -0.87 4.30 11.24
C VAL A 150 0.24 5.02 10.49
N GLY A 151 1.47 5.04 11.03
CA GLY A 151 2.61 5.68 10.38
C GLY A 151 2.86 5.14 8.97
N TRP A 152 2.76 3.82 8.81
CA TRP A 152 2.90 3.14 7.52
C TRP A 152 1.82 3.56 6.52
N PHE A 153 0.54 3.48 6.89
CA PHE A 153 -0.56 3.79 5.97
C PHE A 153 -0.62 5.28 5.63
N VAL A 154 -0.37 6.17 6.58
CA VAL A 154 -0.30 7.61 6.30
C VAL A 154 0.86 7.91 5.32
N ALA A 155 2.03 7.28 5.51
CA ALA A 155 3.13 7.38 4.56
C ALA A 155 2.78 6.84 3.17
N MET A 156 1.96 5.79 3.08
CA MET A 156 1.46 5.22 1.83
C MET A 156 0.49 6.15 1.09
N LEU A 157 -0.46 6.74 1.82
CA LEU A 157 -1.52 7.58 1.24
C LEU A 157 -1.00 8.93 0.77
N THR A 158 0.08 9.42 1.37
CA THR A 158 0.76 10.69 1.01
C THR A 158 1.78 10.55 -0.12
N VAL A 159 1.86 9.38 -0.77
CA VAL A 159 2.73 9.19 -1.95
C VAL A 159 2.13 9.87 -3.17
N ARG A 160 2.95 10.65 -3.89
CA ARG A 160 2.53 11.33 -5.12
C ARG A 160 2.31 10.34 -6.28
N GLU A 161 3.23 9.40 -6.47
CA GLU A 161 3.21 8.45 -7.59
C GLU A 161 3.45 7.03 -7.11
N TYR A 162 2.61 6.08 -7.54
CA TYR A 162 2.82 4.69 -7.17
C TYR A 162 3.95 4.07 -8.01
N PRO A 163 4.79 3.17 -7.45
CA PRO A 163 5.85 2.51 -8.22
C PRO A 163 5.34 1.77 -9.46
N SER A 164 4.11 1.26 -9.40
CA SER A 164 3.41 0.66 -10.54
C SER A 164 3.16 1.63 -11.69
N GLU A 165 2.88 2.90 -11.40
CA GLU A 165 2.69 3.94 -12.43
C GLU A 165 4.03 4.34 -13.05
N VAL A 166 5.10 4.39 -12.25
CA VAL A 166 6.45 4.70 -12.73
C VAL A 166 6.99 3.57 -13.61
N GLY A 167 6.82 2.31 -13.20
CA GLY A 167 7.20 1.16 -14.00
C GLY A 167 6.42 1.07 -15.31
N ALA A 168 5.12 1.37 -15.28
CA ALA A 168 4.30 1.44 -16.48
C ALA A 168 4.75 2.56 -17.44
N ARG A 169 5.16 3.74 -16.93
CA ARG A 169 5.72 4.82 -17.77
C ARG A 169 7.06 4.44 -18.39
N ARG A 170 8.00 3.90 -17.60
CA ARG A 170 9.31 3.45 -18.12
C ARG A 170 9.14 2.41 -19.23
N TRP A 171 8.24 1.44 -19.03
CA TRP A 171 7.93 0.44 -20.04
C TRP A 171 7.37 1.04 -21.35
N VAL A 172 6.50 2.06 -21.26
CA VAL A 172 6.00 2.75 -22.45
C VAL A 172 7.11 3.55 -23.15
N GLN A 173 8.00 4.21 -22.38
CA GLN A 173 9.12 4.96 -22.93
C GLN A 173 10.16 4.05 -23.62
N GLU A 174 10.46 2.90 -23.05
CA GLU A 174 11.38 1.90 -23.64
C GLU A 174 10.82 1.30 -24.94
N LYS A 175 9.49 1.20 -25.06
CA LYS A 175 8.82 0.62 -26.24
C LYS A 175 8.34 1.65 -27.26
N SER A 176 8.38 2.93 -26.94
CA SER A 176 8.10 3.98 -27.91
C SER A 176 9.37 4.21 -28.72
N PRO A 177 9.35 4.04 -30.06
CA PRO A 177 10.51 4.33 -30.89
C PRO A 177 10.90 5.80 -30.65
N ARG A 178 12.15 6.04 -30.28
CA ARG A 178 12.72 7.38 -30.20
C ARG A 178 12.70 7.94 -31.63
N THR A 179 11.74 8.82 -31.92
CA THR A 179 11.79 9.73 -33.06
C THR A 179 12.85 10.78 -32.84
#